data_AF-A0A7X4HCV0-F1
#
_entry.id   AF-A0A7X4HCV0-F1
#
_cell.length_a   1.000
_cell.length_b   1.000
_cell.length_c   1.000
_cell.angle_alpha   90.00
_cell.angle_beta   90.00
_cell.angle_gamma   90.00
#
_symmetry.space_group_name_H-M   'P 1'
#
loop_
_entity.id
_entity.type
_entity.pdbx_description
1 polymer ?
#
loop_
_entity_poly.entity_id
_entity_poly.type
_entity_poly.pdbx_seq_one_letter_code
_entity_poly.pdbx_strand_id
1 'polypeptide(L)'
;MKKTVLILFLLISGQHGAQAQMKSTTRAECTRRCMASDSAPLAISRHEDKMKSINSKKRLEKDPGKIKEIEQEESNELDRFEIEHENICKQICGNNPEK
;
A
#
# COMPACT_ATOMS: atom_id res chain seq x y z
N MET A 1 -30.35 10.41 -58.98
CA MET A 1 -31.01 10.81 -57.73
C MET A 1 -30.52 9.91 -56.60
N LYS A 2 -30.16 10.51 -55.45
CA LYS A 2 -30.12 9.93 -54.08
C LYS A 2 -29.13 8.77 -53.87
N LYS A 3 -27.85 9.10 -53.64
CA LYS A 3 -27.22 9.25 -52.31
C LYS A 3 -27.21 7.95 -51.50
N THR A 4 -26.10 7.25 -51.65
CA THR A 4 -25.56 6.16 -50.84
C THR A 4 -25.77 6.41 -49.35
N VAL A 5 -26.62 5.63 -48.70
CA VAL A 5 -26.78 5.67 -47.25
C VAL A 5 -25.86 4.62 -46.64
N LEU A 6 -24.77 5.14 -46.07
CA LEU A 6 -23.92 4.50 -45.07
C LEU A 6 -24.78 3.86 -43.97
N ILE A 7 -24.74 2.54 -43.85
CA ILE A 7 -25.14 1.83 -42.63
C ILE A 7 -23.98 0.92 -42.25
N LEU A 8 -22.98 1.54 -41.60
CA LEU A 8 -21.89 0.86 -40.90
C LEU A 8 -21.98 1.30 -39.44
N PHE A 9 -22.95 0.74 -38.71
CA PHE A 9 -23.21 1.05 -37.32
C PHE A 9 -23.60 -0.23 -36.57
N LEU A 10 -22.76 -1.26 -36.59
CA LEU A 10 -22.99 -2.52 -35.86
C LEU A 10 -21.68 -3.24 -35.49
N LEU A 11 -20.65 -2.48 -35.11
CA LEU A 11 -19.39 -3.01 -34.57
C LEU A 11 -18.99 -2.37 -33.23
N ILE A 12 -19.98 -1.95 -32.44
CA ILE A 12 -19.77 -1.53 -31.06
C ILE A 12 -20.65 -2.41 -30.15
N SER A 13 -20.59 -3.73 -30.37
CA SER A 13 -20.97 -4.68 -29.34
C SER A 13 -19.85 -4.63 -28.32
N GLY A 14 -20.08 -3.84 -27.28
CA GLY A 14 -19.10 -3.48 -26.28
C GLY A 14 -18.30 -4.70 -25.84
N GLN A 15 -16.98 -4.51 -25.87
CA GLN A 15 -16.10 -5.03 -24.85
C GLN A 15 -16.66 -4.54 -23.50
N HIS A 16 -17.73 -5.20 -23.03
CA HIS A 16 -18.07 -5.20 -21.62
C HIS A 16 -16.84 -5.85 -21.02
N GLY A 17 -15.98 -4.99 -20.49
CA GLY A 17 -14.77 -5.41 -19.82
C GLY A 17 -15.16 -6.59 -18.93
N ALA A 18 -14.27 -7.56 -18.85
CA ALA A 18 -14.22 -8.41 -17.68
C ALA A 18 -14.11 -7.44 -16.49
N GLN A 19 -15.26 -7.01 -15.97
CA GLN A 19 -15.42 -6.63 -14.59
C GLN A 19 -15.05 -7.94 -13.91
N ALA A 20 -13.76 -8.10 -13.62
CA ALA A 20 -13.32 -8.96 -12.57
C ALA A 20 -14.19 -8.53 -11.40
N GLN A 21 -15.27 -9.27 -11.19
CA GLN A 21 -15.98 -9.29 -9.93
C GLN A 21 -14.84 -9.53 -8.95
N MET A 22 -14.40 -8.47 -8.26
CA MET A 22 -13.53 -8.61 -7.12
C MET A 22 -14.30 -9.58 -6.24
N LYS A 23 -13.95 -10.86 -6.33
CA LYS A 23 -14.35 -11.90 -5.40
C LYS A 23 -14.20 -11.22 -4.06
N SER A 24 -15.31 -11.05 -3.34
CA SER A 24 -15.34 -10.33 -2.07
C SER A 24 -14.24 -10.91 -1.20
N THR A 25 -13.07 -10.28 -1.22
CA THR A 25 -11.89 -10.84 -0.58
C THR A 25 -12.14 -10.59 0.89
N THR A 26 -11.98 -11.60 1.74
CA THR A 26 -12.23 -11.42 3.17
C THR A 26 -11.38 -10.26 3.68
N ARG A 27 -11.82 -9.59 4.74
CA ARG A 27 -11.05 -8.52 5.37
C ARG A 27 -9.63 -8.94 5.67
N ALA A 28 -9.44 -10.14 6.20
CA ALA A 28 -8.14 -10.73 6.47
C ALA A 28 -7.26 -10.85 5.20
N GLU A 29 -7.83 -11.34 4.10
CA GLU A 29 -7.11 -11.47 2.84
C GLU A 29 -6.74 -10.11 2.23
N CYS A 30 -7.64 -9.14 2.34
CA CYS A 30 -7.38 -7.76 1.92
C CYS A 30 -6.25 -7.14 2.74
N THR A 31 -6.33 -7.21 4.07
CA THR A 31 -5.33 -6.63 4.97
C THR A 31 -3.96 -7.27 4.73
N ARG A 32 -3.90 -8.60 4.57
CA ARG A 32 -2.66 -9.31 4.23
C ARG A 32 -2.02 -8.83 2.93
N ARG A 33 -2.83 -8.61 1.87
CA ARG A 33 -2.33 -8.09 0.59
C ARG A 33 -1.90 -6.64 0.69
N CYS A 34 -2.66 -5.85 1.43
CA CYS A 34 -2.35 -4.45 1.69
C CYS A 34 -0.99 -4.32 2.40
N MET A 35 -0.77 -5.07 3.48
CA MET A 35 0.53 -5.06 4.19
C MET A 35 1.71 -5.49 3.33
N ALA A 36 1.48 -6.29 2.28
CA ALA A 36 2.50 -6.70 1.32
C ALA A 36 2.68 -5.72 0.14
N SER A 37 1.98 -4.58 0.16
CA SER A 37 1.98 -3.58 -0.91
C SER A 37 2.32 -2.19 -0.37
N ASP A 38 2.65 -1.26 -1.27
CA ASP A 38 2.92 0.15 -0.93
C ASP A 38 1.64 0.98 -0.70
N SER A 39 0.61 0.36 -0.09
CA SER A 39 -0.72 0.94 0.10
C SER A 39 -0.77 2.12 1.08
N ALA A 40 0.32 2.40 1.78
CA ALA A 40 0.44 3.48 2.76
C ALA A 40 1.59 4.45 2.42
N PRO A 41 1.56 5.14 1.27
CA PRO A 41 2.71 5.91 0.76
C PRO A 41 3.19 7.01 1.71
N LEU A 42 2.29 7.65 2.48
CA LEU A 42 2.66 8.65 3.47
C LEU A 42 3.34 8.05 4.71
N ALA A 43 2.89 6.87 5.17
CA ALA A 43 3.52 6.17 6.28
C ALA A 43 4.90 5.65 5.86
N ILE A 44 5.02 5.13 4.63
CA ILE A 44 6.28 4.68 4.03
C ILE A 44 7.27 5.83 3.96
N SER A 45 6.89 6.97 3.37
CA SER A 45 7.79 8.12 3.24
C SER A 45 8.30 8.63 4.60
N ARG A 46 7.41 8.74 5.61
CA ARG A 46 7.83 9.17 6.96
C ARG A 46 8.79 8.17 7.59
N HIS A 47 8.52 6.87 7.44
CA HIS A 47 9.37 5.81 7.93
C HIS A 47 10.76 5.85 7.28
N GLU A 48 10.82 5.99 5.96
CA GLU A 48 12.08 6.10 5.19
C GLU A 48 12.93 7.28 5.65
N ASP A 49 12.32 8.47 5.84
CA ASP A 49 13.03 9.66 6.34
C ASP A 49 13.62 9.44 7.73
N LYS A 50 12.86 8.79 8.61
CA LYS A 50 13.28 8.48 9.97
C LYS A 50 14.40 7.44 9.99
N MET A 51 14.28 6.38 9.20
CA MET A 51 15.32 5.35 9.04
C MET A 51 16.60 5.94 8.46
N LYS A 52 16.50 6.87 7.49
CA LYS A 52 17.67 7.60 6.97
C LYS A 52 18.37 8.41 8.06
N SER A 53 17.62 9.06 8.94
CA SER A 53 18.17 9.78 10.09
C SER A 53 18.88 8.83 11.08
N ILE A 54 18.24 7.72 11.43
CA ILE A 54 18.78 6.69 12.34
C ILE A 54 20.08 6.11 11.77
N ASN A 55 20.09 5.72 10.50
CA ASN A 55 21.27 5.19 9.82
C ASN A 55 22.42 6.20 9.79
N SER A 56 22.10 7.48 9.59
CA SER A 56 23.10 8.56 9.65
C SER A 56 23.72 8.68 11.04
N LYS A 57 22.90 8.67 12.10
CA LYS A 57 23.37 8.70 13.50
C LYS A 57 24.26 7.48 13.79
N LYS A 58 23.81 6.28 13.44
CA LYS A 58 24.52 5.01 13.68
C LYS A 58 25.89 4.97 13.02
N ARG A 59 26.02 5.55 11.82
CA ARG A 59 27.30 5.62 11.07
C ARG A 59 28.31 6.59 11.71
N LEU A 60 27.84 7.67 12.34
CA LEU A 60 28.69 8.71 12.91
C LEU A 60 29.05 8.45 14.37
N GLU A 61 28.22 7.69 15.08
CA GLU A 61 28.41 7.38 16.49
C GLU A 61 29.50 6.32 16.70
N LYS A 62 30.33 6.53 17.73
CA LYS A 62 31.41 5.63 18.13
C LYS A 62 31.25 5.16 19.58
N ASP A 63 30.42 5.84 20.37
CA ASP A 63 30.13 5.49 21.74
C ASP A 63 29.19 4.26 21.80
N PRO A 64 29.60 3.14 22.44
CA PRO A 64 28.78 1.93 22.50
C PRO A 64 27.46 2.10 23.24
N GLY A 65 27.38 3.02 24.22
CA GLY A 65 26.14 3.30 24.95
C GLY A 65 25.13 3.99 24.04
N LYS A 66 25.58 5.00 23.29
CA LYS A 66 24.73 5.71 22.32
C LYS A 66 24.35 4.84 21.12
N ILE A 67 25.21 3.92 20.69
CA ILE A 67 24.85 2.94 19.66
C ILE A 67 23.65 2.11 20.11
N LYS A 68 23.62 1.63 21.36
CA LYS A 68 22.46 0.90 21.90
C LYS A 68 21.19 1.75 21.93
N GLU A 69 21.31 3.03 22.28
CA GLU A 69 20.16 3.95 22.24
C GLU A 69 19.63 4.14 20.81
N ILE A 70 20.53 4.25 19.82
CA ILE A 70 20.16 4.34 18.40
C ILE A 70 19.51 3.04 17.92
N GLU A 71 20.00 1.87 18.35
CA GLU A 71 19.39 0.57 18.03
C GLU A 71 18.00 0.43 18.66
N GLN A 72 17.79 0.96 19.86
CA GLN A 72 16.45 1.02 20.45
C GLN A 72 15.53 1.97 19.68
N GLU A 73 16.04 3.12 19.23
CA GLU A 73 15.30 4.05 18.35
C GLU A 73 14.90 3.37 17.04
N GLU A 74 15.80 2.57 16.46
CA GLU A 74 15.57 1.75 15.26
C GLU A 74 14.45 0.72 15.48
N SER A 75 14.53 -0.05 16.57
CA SER A 75 13.49 -1.04 16.92
C SER A 75 12.12 -0.38 17.10
N ASN A 76 12.06 0.73 17.84
CA ASN A 76 10.82 1.44 18.11
C ASN A 76 10.19 2.01 16.82
N GLU A 77 11.03 2.44 15.87
CA GLU A 77 10.58 2.95 14.58
C GLU A 77 9.97 1.85 13.71
N LEU A 78 10.58 0.65 13.69
CA LEU A 78 10.07 -0.52 12.98
C LEU A 78 8.71 -0.95 13.54
N ASP A 79 8.60 -1.08 14.87
CA ASP A 79 7.35 -1.45 15.53
C ASP A 79 6.24 -0.43 15.25
N ARG A 80 6.57 0.87 15.33
CA ARG A 80 5.60 1.93 15.02
C ARG A 80 5.12 1.85 13.58
N PHE A 81 6.03 1.65 12.63
CA PHE A 81 5.68 1.57 11.22
C PHE A 81 4.80 0.35 10.92
N GLU A 82 5.11 -0.81 11.49
CA GLU A 82 4.27 -2.01 11.34
C GLU A 82 2.85 -1.78 11.85
N ILE A 83 2.70 -1.21 13.05
CA ILE A 83 1.39 -0.88 13.63
C ILE A 83 0.64 0.15 12.79
N GLU A 84 1.30 1.22 12.34
CA GLU A 84 0.69 2.25 11.50
C GLU A 84 0.24 1.67 10.15
N HIS A 85 1.08 0.86 9.52
CA HIS A 85 0.76 0.20 8.25
C HIS A 85 -0.40 -0.79 8.39
N GLU A 86 -0.40 -1.62 9.44
CA GLU A 86 -1.49 -2.55 9.73
C GLU A 86 -2.81 -1.80 9.96
N ASN A 87 -2.79 -0.69 10.71
CA ASN A 87 -3.98 0.12 10.97
C ASN A 87 -4.55 0.75 9.69
N ILE A 88 -3.69 1.30 8.82
CA ILE A 88 -4.09 1.81 7.51
C ILE A 88 -4.74 0.69 6.69
N CYS A 89 -4.13 -0.49 6.66
CA CYS A 89 -4.66 -1.63 5.94
C CYS A 89 -5.98 -2.15 6.51
N LYS A 90 -6.17 -2.13 7.84
CA LYS A 90 -7.43 -2.46 8.49
C LYS A 90 -8.53 -1.45 8.15
N GLN A 91 -8.18 -0.17 7.94
CA GLN A 91 -9.12 0.87 7.51
C GLN A 91 -9.50 0.72 6.03
N ILE A 92 -8.53 0.56 5.13
CA ILE A 92 -8.76 0.33 3.69
C ILE A 92 -9.68 -0.88 3.48
N CYS A 93 -9.42 -1.96 4.21
CA CYS A 93 -10.16 -3.21 4.11
C CYS A 93 -11.38 -3.28 5.02
N GLY A 94 -11.73 -2.20 5.74
CA GLY A 94 -12.76 -2.20 6.78
C GLY A 94 -14.16 -2.54 6.27
N ASN A 95 -14.43 -2.35 4.98
CA ASN A 95 -15.72 -2.64 4.36
C ASN A 95 -15.81 -4.07 3.78
N ASN A 96 -14.74 -4.85 3.85
CA ASN A 96 -14.73 -6.22 3.35
C ASN A 96 -15.43 -7.17 4.33
N PRO A 97 -16.07 -8.24 3.83
CA PRO A 97 -16.68 -9.24 4.70
C PRO A 97 -15.63 -9.94 5.56
N GLU A 98 -15.98 -10.27 6.80
CA GLU A 98 -15.09 -10.99 7.72
C GLU A 98 -14.85 -12.46 7.31
N LYS A 99 -15.80 -13.06 6.56
CA LYS A 99 -15.77 -14.46 6.08
C LYS A 99 -16.26 -14.59 4.65
#